data_AF-A0A431W0R4-F1
#
_entry.id   AF-A0A431W0R4-F1
#
_cell.length_a   1.000
_cell.length_b   1.000
_cell.length_c   1.000
_cell.angle_alpha   90.00
_cell.angle_beta   90.00
_cell.angle_gamma   90.00
#
_symmetry.space_group_name_H-M   'P 1'
#
loop_
_entity.id
_entity.type
_entity.pdbx_description
1 polymer ?
#
loop_
_entity_poly.entity_id
_entity_poly.type
_entity_poly.pdbx_seq_one_letter_code
_entity_poly.pdbx_strand_id
1 'polypeptide(L)'
;MTRRADHLRPATEAEVEASVVDRFALAGWYPVKTEANMLRRGKAGQTRPGHIPPGFPDYLFMLGLGEGTGLGLCVLVELKRPKGGKLSARQRLMRANLGQNYGLAVHVVRSMEEAEAVIALGDRLQAALLSASEGRL
;
A
#
# COMPACT_ATOMS: atom_id res chain seq x y z
N MET A 1 -10.07 36.74 9.46
CA MET A 1 -9.60 35.44 8.93
C MET A 1 -10.80 34.53 8.74
N THR A 2 -11.30 34.41 7.51
CA THR A 2 -12.49 33.62 7.17
C THR A 2 -12.13 32.13 7.16
N ARG A 3 -12.67 31.35 8.10
CA ARG A 3 -12.66 29.87 8.02
C ARG A 3 -13.35 29.48 6.71
N ARG A 4 -12.65 28.78 5.81
CA ARG A 4 -13.30 28.11 4.68
C ARG A 4 -14.28 27.07 5.24
N ALA A 5 -15.44 26.94 4.61
CA ALA A 5 -16.40 25.90 4.98
C ALA A 5 -15.72 24.52 4.90
N ASP A 6 -16.06 23.60 5.81
CA ASP A 6 -15.32 22.35 6.00
C ASP A 6 -15.26 21.46 4.74
N HIS A 7 -16.22 21.59 3.81
CA HIS A 7 -16.22 20.88 2.53
C HIS A 7 -15.27 21.48 1.46
N LEU A 8 -14.67 22.64 1.72
CA LEU A 8 -13.73 23.32 0.83
C LEU A 8 -12.28 23.24 1.33
N ARG A 9 -12.03 22.53 2.44
CA ARG A 9 -10.67 22.30 2.94
C ARG A 9 -9.98 21.20 2.11
N PRO A 10 -8.67 21.30 1.83
CA PRO A 10 -7.93 20.18 1.27
C PRO A 10 -8.03 18.95 2.19
N ALA A 11 -8.17 17.77 1.59
CA ALA A 11 -8.17 16.52 2.32
C ALA A 11 -6.88 16.35 3.14
N THR A 12 -7.01 15.83 4.36
CA THR A 12 -5.87 15.44 5.19
C THR A 12 -5.22 14.17 4.65
N GLU A 13 -4.00 13.88 5.10
CA GLU A 13 -3.30 12.64 4.76
C GLU A 13 -4.06 11.40 5.21
N ALA A 14 -4.65 11.44 6.41
CA ALA A 14 -5.46 10.35 6.94
C ALA A 14 -6.74 10.11 6.11
N GLU A 15 -7.39 11.18 5.62
CA GLU A 15 -8.56 11.06 4.75
C GLU A 15 -8.21 10.51 3.36
N VAL A 16 -7.08 10.92 2.80
CA VAL A 16 -6.56 10.35 1.55
C VAL A 16 -6.19 8.88 1.74
N GLU A 17 -5.51 8.56 2.84
CA GLU A 17 -5.15 7.18 3.19
C GLU A 17 -6.39 6.29 3.32
N ALA A 18 -7.38 6.70 4.12
CA ALA A 18 -8.62 5.96 4.29
C ALA A 18 -9.34 5.74 2.96
N SER A 19 -9.46 6.80 2.15
CA SER A 19 -10.12 6.71 0.83
C SER A 19 -9.41 5.74 -0.11
N VAL A 20 -8.08 5.74 -0.13
CA VAL A 20 -7.30 4.81 -0.96
C VAL A 20 -7.46 3.38 -0.46
N VAL A 21 -7.36 3.15 0.86
CA VAL A 21 -7.54 1.83 1.45
C VAL A 21 -8.93 1.27 1.14
N ASP A 22 -9.98 2.08 1.31
CA ASP A 22 -11.35 1.71 0.97
C ASP A 22 -11.48 1.37 -0.51
N ARG A 23 -10.80 2.12 -1.39
CA ARG A 23 -10.85 1.86 -2.82
C ARG A 23 -10.23 0.53 -3.21
N PHE A 24 -9.07 0.19 -2.63
CA PHE A 24 -8.43 -1.12 -2.79
C PHE A 24 -9.34 -2.24 -2.27
N ALA A 25 -9.93 -2.07 -1.08
CA ALA A 25 -10.85 -3.04 -0.50
C ALA A 25 -12.08 -3.31 -1.38
N LEU A 26 -12.68 -2.25 -1.93
CA LEU A 26 -13.78 -2.35 -2.89
C LEU A 26 -13.36 -3.06 -4.20
N ALA A 27 -12.08 -3.01 -4.57
CA ALA A 27 -11.52 -3.75 -5.70
C ALA A 27 -11.14 -5.21 -5.33
N GLY A 28 -11.45 -5.69 -4.13
CA GLY A 28 -11.14 -7.05 -3.69
C GLY A 28 -9.72 -7.25 -3.15
N TRP A 29 -8.97 -6.16 -2.94
CA TRP A 29 -7.64 -6.22 -2.33
C TRP A 29 -7.74 -6.16 -0.81
N TYR A 30 -7.00 -7.02 -0.13
CA TYR A 30 -6.91 -6.99 1.33
C TYR A 30 -5.76 -6.07 1.78
N PRO A 31 -6.04 -4.99 2.55
CA PRO A 31 -5.01 -4.09 3.04
C PRO A 31 -4.31 -4.63 4.30
N VAL A 32 -2.98 -4.58 4.32
CA VAL A 32 -2.15 -4.81 5.50
C VAL A 32 -1.35 -3.56 5.78
N LYS A 33 -1.70 -2.86 6.86
CA LYS A 33 -0.95 -1.68 7.28
C LYS A 33 0.40 -2.08 7.86
N THR A 34 1.48 -1.48 7.37
CA THR A 34 2.85 -1.79 7.74
C THR A 34 3.44 -0.64 8.56
N GLU A 35 2.95 -0.48 9.78
CA GLU A 35 3.51 0.51 10.69
C GLU A 35 4.89 0.05 11.18
N ALA A 36 5.93 0.85 10.93
CA ALA A 36 7.29 0.64 11.46
C ALA A 36 7.33 0.61 13.01
N ASN A 37 6.25 1.04 13.67
CA ASN A 37 6.04 1.00 15.11
C ASN A 37 4.93 0.03 15.53
N MET A 38 4.58 -1.01 14.74
CA MET A 38 3.75 -2.11 15.26
C MET A 38 4.52 -2.76 16.42
N LEU A 39 4.26 -2.25 17.61
CA LEU A 39 4.88 -2.65 18.85
C LEU A 39 4.47 -4.09 19.10
N ARG A 40 5.45 -4.99 19.20
CA ARG A 40 5.18 -6.31 19.79
C ARG A 40 4.86 -6.03 21.27
N ARG A 41 3.58 -6.07 21.66
CA ARG A 41 3.19 -6.08 23.08
C ARG A 41 3.75 -7.37 23.69
N GLY A 42 4.89 -7.28 24.36
CA GLY A 42 5.44 -8.37 25.17
C GLY A 42 4.61 -8.56 26.45
N LYS A 43 4.71 -9.74 27.07
CA LYS A 43 4.29 -9.93 28.46
C LYS A 43 5.10 -8.94 29.33
N ALA A 44 4.39 -8.13 30.14
CA ALA A 44 4.93 -7.17 31.10
C ALA A 44 5.68 -5.94 30.53
N GLY A 45 4.96 -4.99 29.91
CA GLY A 45 5.41 -3.60 29.76
C GLY A 45 6.60 -3.32 28.83
N GLN A 46 7.24 -4.36 28.30
CA GLN A 46 8.35 -4.22 27.35
C GLN A 46 7.83 -4.11 25.92
N THR A 47 7.89 -2.89 25.41
CA THR A 47 7.70 -2.57 24.00
C THR A 47 8.97 -2.95 23.23
N ARG A 48 8.96 -4.05 22.48
CA ARG A 48 10.08 -4.38 21.58
C ARG A 48 9.87 -3.73 20.21
N PRO A 49 10.95 -3.28 19.53
CA PRO A 49 10.85 -2.82 18.15
C PRO A 49 10.20 -3.89 17.28
N GLY A 50 9.32 -3.46 16.37
CA GLY A 50 8.78 -4.34 15.33
C GLY A 50 9.88 -4.85 14.41
N HIS A 51 9.59 -5.89 13.61
CA HIS A 51 10.53 -6.44 12.63
C HIS A 51 10.55 -5.62 11.33
N ILE A 52 9.63 -4.66 11.17
CA ILE A 52 9.52 -3.81 10.00
C ILE A 52 10.51 -2.66 10.14
N PRO A 53 11.49 -2.53 9.23
CA PRO A 53 12.52 -1.48 9.31
C PRO A 53 11.93 -0.08 9.10
N PRO A 54 12.53 0.98 9.66
CA PRO A 54 12.10 2.35 9.43
C PRO A 54 12.10 2.72 7.94
N GLY A 55 11.03 3.37 7.48
CA GLY A 55 10.88 3.77 6.08
C GLY A 55 10.37 2.65 5.17
N PHE A 56 9.95 1.50 5.71
CA PHE A 56 9.12 0.55 4.99
C PHE A 56 7.83 1.23 4.48
N PRO A 57 7.30 0.82 3.31
CA PRO A 57 6.05 1.36 2.77
C PRO A 57 4.91 1.31 3.79
N ASP A 58 3.91 2.18 3.65
CA ASP A 58 2.80 2.29 4.61
C ASP A 58 1.83 1.10 4.55
N TYR A 59 1.68 0.49 3.36
CA TYR A 59 0.78 -0.63 3.14
C TYR A 59 1.37 -1.72 2.24
N LEU A 60 0.97 -2.96 2.53
CA LEU A 60 0.98 -4.09 1.61
C LEU A 60 -0.48 -4.42 1.26
N PHE A 61 -0.85 -4.39 -0.01
CA PHE A 61 -2.16 -4.85 -0.46
C PHE A 61 -2.03 -6.24 -1.11
N MET A 62 -2.94 -7.16 -0.78
CA MET A 62 -2.93 -8.53 -1.30
C MET A 62 -4.16 -8.83 -2.14
N LEU A 63 -3.98 -9.50 -3.27
CA LEU A 63 -5.05 -9.95 -4.16
C LEU A 63 -4.90 -11.44 -4.41
N GLY A 64 -5.92 -12.24 -4.09
CA GLY A 64 -5.87 -13.69 -4.27
C GLY A 64 -5.93 -14.09 -5.75
N LEU A 65 -5.31 -15.22 -6.13
CA LEU A 65 -5.40 -15.78 -7.49
C LEU A 65 -6.51 -16.84 -7.61
N GLY A 66 -7.60 -16.70 -6.86
CA GLY A 66 -8.70 -17.67 -6.82
C GLY A 66 -8.64 -18.66 -5.65
N GLU A 67 -9.77 -19.30 -5.37
CA GLU A 67 -9.93 -20.21 -4.23
C GLU A 67 -9.01 -21.43 -4.32
N GLY A 68 -8.49 -21.87 -3.18
CA GLY A 68 -7.67 -23.09 -3.08
C GLY A 68 -6.23 -22.97 -3.59
N THR A 69 -5.85 -21.87 -4.24
CA THR A 69 -4.49 -21.70 -4.77
C THR A 69 -3.44 -21.50 -3.67
N GLY A 70 -3.81 -20.87 -2.55
CA GLY A 70 -2.86 -20.41 -1.54
C GLY A 70 -1.87 -19.34 -2.05
N LEU A 71 -2.07 -18.84 -3.27
CA LEU A 71 -1.21 -17.85 -3.93
C LEU A 71 -1.97 -16.54 -4.14
N GLY A 72 -1.21 -15.45 -4.14
CA GLY A 72 -1.74 -14.12 -4.34
C GLY A 72 -0.69 -13.18 -4.92
N LEU A 73 -1.19 -12.11 -5.54
CA LEU A 73 -0.39 -10.93 -5.86
C LEU A 73 -0.31 -10.05 -4.63
N CYS A 74 0.81 -9.34 -4.50
CA CYS A 74 0.94 -8.30 -3.50
C CYS A 74 1.59 -7.06 -4.08
N VAL A 75 1.21 -5.90 -3.56
CA VAL A 75 1.78 -4.61 -3.94
C VAL A 75 2.14 -3.79 -2.71
N LEU A 76 3.34 -3.22 -2.72
CA LEU A 76 3.81 -2.31 -1.69
C LEU A 76 3.46 -0.87 -2.08
N VAL A 77 2.76 -0.18 -1.19
CA VAL A 77 2.26 1.18 -1.42
C VAL A 77 2.74 2.10 -0.30
N GLU A 78 3.32 3.21 -0.71
CA GLU A 78 3.66 4.34 0.13
C GLU A 78 2.67 5.48 -0.18
N LEU A 79 1.93 5.92 0.83
CA LEU A 79 0.91 6.94 0.66
C LEU A 79 1.49 8.31 0.95
N LYS A 80 1.15 9.30 0.11
CA LYS A 80 1.61 10.67 0.27
C LYS A 80 0.49 11.65 -0.04
N ARG A 81 0.58 12.84 0.56
CA ARG A 81 -0.34 13.94 0.24
C ARG A 81 -0.18 14.38 -1.23
N PRO A 82 -1.29 14.72 -1.93
CA PRO A 82 -1.27 15.15 -3.34
C PRO A 82 -0.31 16.31 -3.65
N LYS A 83 -0.17 17.26 -2.72
CA LYS A 83 0.67 18.47 -2.87
C LYS A 83 1.65 18.59 -1.71
N GLY A 84 2.78 17.89 -1.79
CA GLY A 84 3.93 18.14 -0.91
C GLY A 84 4.52 16.94 -0.17
N GLY A 85 3.90 15.76 -0.27
CA GLY A 85 4.47 14.55 0.32
C GLY A 85 5.72 14.07 -0.43
N LYS A 86 6.90 14.52 0.01
CA LYS A 86 8.18 13.97 -0.46
C LYS A 86 8.51 12.71 0.33
N LEU A 87 9.14 11.74 -0.33
CA LEU A 87 9.74 10.61 0.36
C LEU A 87 10.87 11.12 1.27
N SER A 88 10.87 10.65 2.51
CA SER A 88 12.01 10.86 3.41
C SER A 88 13.26 10.14 2.89
N ALA A 89 14.45 10.52 3.39
CA ALA A 89 15.68 9.84 3.03
C ALA A 89 15.62 8.32 3.32
N ARG A 90 15.01 7.93 4.45
CA ARG A 90 14.82 6.52 4.84
C ARG A 90 13.89 5.78 3.87
N GLN A 91 12.77 6.40 3.48
CA GLN A 91 11.84 5.81 2.50
C GLN A 91 12.49 5.63 1.12
N ARG A 92 13.33 6.58 0.69
CA ARG A 92 14.08 6.44 -0.57
C ARG A 92 15.09 5.29 -0.50
N LEU A 93 15.84 5.18 0.59
CA LEU A 93 16.78 4.07 0.80
C LEU A 93 16.05 2.73 0.84
N MET A 94 14.94 2.64 1.56
CA MET A 94 14.15 1.41 1.65
C MET A 94 13.56 1.01 0.29
N ARG A 95 13.00 1.96 -0.46
CA ARG A 95 12.51 1.72 -1.82
C ARG A 95 13.62 1.22 -2.75
N ALA A 96 14.80 1.81 -2.68
CA ALA A 96 15.96 1.34 -3.46
C ALA A 96 16.37 -0.08 -3.04
N ASN A 97 16.46 -0.34 -1.73
CA ASN A 97 16.76 -1.66 -1.19
C ASN A 97 15.76 -2.73 -1.64
N LEU A 98 14.45 -2.45 -1.53
CA LEU A 98 13.38 -3.35 -1.97
C LEU A 98 13.47 -3.65 -3.47
N GLY A 99 13.71 -2.63 -4.30
CA GLY A 99 13.85 -2.81 -5.74
C GLY A 99 15.12 -3.56 -6.13
N GLN A 100 16.27 -3.18 -5.58
CA GLN A 100 17.58 -3.72 -5.97
C GLN A 100 17.84 -5.12 -5.43
N ASN A 101 17.45 -5.38 -4.18
CA ASN A 101 17.78 -6.64 -3.51
C ASN A 101 16.67 -7.69 -3.59
N TYR A 102 15.42 -7.27 -3.82
CA TYR A 102 14.26 -8.17 -3.82
C TYR A 102 13.40 -8.08 -5.08
N GLY A 103 13.72 -7.18 -6.03
CA GLY A 103 12.89 -6.97 -7.22
C GLY A 103 11.51 -6.38 -6.94
N LEU A 104 11.29 -5.82 -5.75
CA LEU A 104 9.99 -5.31 -5.32
C LEU A 104 9.86 -3.82 -5.62
N ALA A 105 8.88 -3.46 -6.45
CA ALA A 105 8.52 -2.07 -6.69
C ALA A 105 7.65 -1.52 -5.56
N VAL A 106 7.99 -0.32 -5.09
CA VAL A 106 7.14 0.46 -4.19
C VAL A 106 6.41 1.53 -5.02
N HIS A 107 5.09 1.48 -5.00
CA HIS A 107 4.22 2.46 -5.62
C HIS A 107 3.98 3.62 -4.67
N VAL A 108 4.33 4.84 -5.08
CA VAL A 108 4.04 6.03 -4.29
C VAL A 108 2.75 6.62 -4.80
N VAL A 109 1.69 6.52 -4.00
CA VAL A 109 0.34 6.93 -4.36
C VAL A 109 -0.01 8.25 -3.67
N ARG A 110 -0.40 9.23 -4.49
CA ARG A 110 -0.70 10.62 -4.08
C ARG A 110 -2.13 11.04 -4.38
N SER A 111 -2.86 10.24 -5.16
CA SER A 111 -4.21 10.55 -5.61
C SER A 111 -4.98 9.25 -5.80
N MET A 112 -6.31 9.39 -5.92
CA MET A 112 -7.16 8.27 -6.27
C MET A 112 -6.80 7.70 -7.64
N GLU A 113 -6.52 8.57 -8.62
CA GLU A 113 -6.12 8.14 -9.97
C GLU A 113 -4.86 7.27 -9.96
N GLU A 114 -3.85 7.62 -9.14
CA GLU A 114 -2.67 6.79 -8.97
C GLU A 114 -2.99 5.44 -8.30
N ALA A 115 -3.94 5.40 -7.36
CA ALA A 115 -4.41 4.15 -6.75
C ALA A 115 -5.13 3.25 -7.78
N GLU A 116 -6.03 3.82 -8.58
CA GLU A 116 -6.74 3.12 -9.65
C GLU A 116 -5.77 2.51 -10.67
N ALA A 117 -4.71 3.24 -11.03
CA ALA A 117 -3.69 2.73 -11.95
C ALA A 117 -2.97 1.48 -11.39
N VAL A 118 -2.73 1.44 -10.08
CA VAL A 118 -2.14 0.27 -9.40
C VAL A 118 -3.11 -0.90 -9.36
N ILE A 119 -4.38 -0.64 -9.01
CA ILE A 119 -5.45 -1.65 -9.00
C ILE A 119 -5.60 -2.26 -10.40
N ALA A 120 -5.76 -1.43 -11.43
CA ALA A 120 -5.91 -1.88 -12.80
C ALA A 120 -4.71 -2.69 -13.32
N LEU A 121 -3.48 -2.36 -12.87
CA LEU A 121 -2.32 -3.18 -13.18
C LEU A 121 -2.42 -4.58 -12.55
N GLY A 122 -2.77 -4.65 -11.27
CA GLY A 122 -2.87 -5.94 -10.58
C GLY A 122 -4.04 -6.79 -11.08
N ASP A 123 -5.18 -6.19 -11.44
CA ASP A 123 -6.30 -6.89 -12.06
C ASP A 123 -5.92 -7.51 -13.40
N ARG A 124 -5.17 -6.77 -14.25
CA ARG A 124 -4.64 -7.31 -15.51
C ARG A 124 -3.69 -8.50 -15.27
N LEU A 125 -2.82 -8.40 -14.27
CA LEU A 125 -1.89 -9.47 -13.93
C LEU A 125 -2.62 -10.71 -13.37
N GLN A 126 -3.60 -10.50 -12.50
CA GLN A 126 -4.44 -11.57 -11.96
C GLN A 126 -5.17 -12.30 -13.10
N ALA A 127 -5.82 -11.56 -14.00
CA ALA A 127 -6.52 -12.14 -15.14
C ALA A 127 -5.59 -12.94 -16.05
N ALA A 128 -4.38 -12.42 -16.34
CA ALA A 128 -3.38 -13.12 -17.14
C ALA A 128 -2.93 -14.43 -16.47
N LEU A 129 -2.66 -14.42 -15.16
CA LEU A 129 -2.24 -15.60 -14.41
C LEU A 129 -3.35 -16.65 -14.33
N LEU A 130 -4.60 -16.23 -14.12
CA LEU A 130 -5.76 -17.13 -14.14
C LEU A 130 -5.93 -17.76 -15.53
N SER A 131 -5.91 -16.97 -16.59
CA SER A 131 -6.04 -17.46 -17.98
C SER A 131 -4.94 -18.45 -18.36
N ALA A 132 -3.70 -18.19 -17.92
CA ALA A 132 -2.57 -19.08 -18.12
C ALA A 132 -2.75 -20.41 -17.37
N SER A 133 -3.25 -20.37 -16.13
CA SER A 133 -3.51 -21.57 -15.33
C SER A 133 -4.61 -22.47 -15.91
N GLU A 134 -5.54 -21.89 -16.67
CA GLU A 134 -6.64 -22.61 -17.32
C GLU A 134 -6.29 -23.07 -18.76
N GLY A 135 -5.09 -22.79 -19.25
CA GLY A 135 -4.62 -23.19 -20.59
C GLY A 135 -5.27 -22.41 -21.75
N ARG A 136 -5.70 -21.16 -21.54
CA ARG A 136 -6.43 -20.34 -22.54
C ARG A 136 -5.56 -19.26 -23.20
N LEU A 137 -4.30 -19.57 -23.52
CA LEU A 137 -3.39 -18.64 -24.20
C LEU A 137 -3.12 -19.07 -25.65
#